data_AF-A0A4Q6BIG6-F1
#
_entry.id   AF-A0A4Q6BIG6-F1
#
_cell.length_a   1.000
_cell.length_b   1.000
_cell.length_c   1.000
_cell.angle_alpha   90.00
_cell.angle_beta   90.00
_cell.angle_gamma   90.00
#
_symmetry.space_group_name_H-M   'P 1'
#
loop_
_entity.id
_entity.type
_entity.pdbx_description
1 polymer ?
#
loop_
_entity_poly.entity_id
_entity_poly.type
_entity_poly.pdbx_seq_one_letter_code
_entity_poly.pdbx_strand_id
1 'polypeptide(L)'
;MAYIWYCSLTMTHKLSISSVLALSSVLFACGAEEEAASQEDDATSARTQYVDIGQFVKDADYEAWFAARRGLEQGFDNICGDTFCGGDWSNLYSLGFTCSVSSKVGKVRECLWTFAGSQEQVDGQTGAISSSIGFFECRMKPTGNASALVNAFGADPLHAQLPGLQGEVYDQLYDCFENAIGAQPLPEYTEGTYADVLDVVQGDVYEQFFSATHNAHQAFDDVCGDTFCEGEYTNLQSLRLRCSQNDQGALGECLWTIAGSDTRIDSRGWLKSTVAPFSCKIPVSGTAADLAAALSPEDNGTPLFERKLPGSNESLNDALGRCL
;
A
#
# COMPACT_ATOMS: atom_id res chain seq x y z
N MET A 1 46.04 -30.87 -28.95
CA MET A 1 46.23 -30.57 -27.51
C MET A 1 44.85 -30.44 -26.88
N ALA A 2 44.57 -31.28 -25.87
CA ALA A 2 43.45 -31.33 -24.90
C ALA A 2 42.04 -30.84 -25.35
N TYR A 3 41.04 -31.69 -25.60
CA TYR A 3 40.20 -32.55 -24.74
C TYR A 3 39.25 -31.84 -23.74
N ILE A 4 38.00 -31.63 -24.22
CA ILE A 4 36.66 -31.99 -23.69
C ILE A 4 36.49 -32.26 -22.15
N TRP A 5 35.42 -31.73 -21.52
CA TRP A 5 34.29 -32.47 -20.89
C TRP A 5 33.50 -31.64 -19.85
N TYR A 6 32.19 -31.50 -20.10
CA TYR A 6 31.15 -31.29 -19.11
C TYR A 6 30.97 -32.59 -18.29
N CYS A 7 30.67 -32.48 -16.99
CA CYS A 7 29.99 -33.56 -16.27
C CYS A 7 29.11 -32.98 -15.14
N SER A 8 27.79 -33.10 -15.33
CA SER A 8 26.79 -33.01 -14.27
C SER A 8 26.97 -34.15 -13.27
N LEU A 9 26.84 -33.86 -11.98
CA LEU A 9 26.62 -34.87 -10.94
C LEU A 9 25.20 -34.74 -10.39
N THR A 10 24.36 -35.73 -10.68
CA THR A 10 23.21 -36.10 -9.87
C THR A 10 23.68 -37.14 -8.86
N MET A 11 23.59 -36.84 -7.57
CA MET A 11 23.81 -37.81 -6.49
C MET A 11 22.47 -38.21 -5.89
N THR A 12 22.13 -39.48 -6.02
CA THR A 12 21.02 -40.14 -5.35
C THR A 12 21.56 -41.25 -4.43
N HIS A 13 20.76 -41.53 -3.40
CA HIS A 13 20.74 -42.71 -2.53
C HIS A 13 21.59 -42.75 -1.23
N LYS A 14 20.87 -42.41 -0.16
CA LYS A 14 20.74 -43.10 1.15
C LYS A 14 21.29 -44.53 1.24
N LEU A 15 21.95 -44.82 2.37
CA LEU A 15 21.81 -46.01 3.27
C LEU A 15 22.87 -45.83 4.39
N SER A 16 22.52 -45.42 5.61
CA SER A 16 22.12 -46.24 6.78
C SER A 16 22.94 -47.54 6.96
N ILE A 17 23.74 -47.62 8.04
CA ILE A 17 23.66 -48.63 9.11
C ILE A 17 24.78 -48.43 10.17
N SER A 18 24.30 -48.43 11.42
CA SER A 18 24.84 -48.68 12.76
C SER A 18 26.33 -48.94 13.07
N SER A 19 26.81 -48.15 14.04
CA SER A 19 27.39 -48.53 15.35
C SER A 19 28.29 -49.77 15.50
N VAL A 20 29.56 -49.52 15.83
CA VAL A 20 30.39 -50.41 16.68
C VAL A 20 31.18 -49.55 17.67
N LEU A 21 31.02 -49.88 18.96
CA LEU A 21 31.81 -49.41 20.10
C LEU A 21 33.24 -49.95 20.04
N ALA A 22 34.23 -49.12 20.35
CA ALA A 22 35.50 -49.58 20.90
C ALA A 22 36.02 -48.57 21.94
N LEU A 23 36.07 -49.02 23.19
CA LEU A 23 36.78 -48.38 24.29
C LEU A 23 38.28 -48.34 23.97
N SER A 24 38.95 -47.24 24.30
CA SER A 24 40.34 -47.26 24.74
C SER A 24 40.63 -46.06 25.64
N SER A 25 40.76 -46.37 26.92
CA SER A 25 41.23 -45.50 27.99
C SER A 25 42.76 -45.45 27.95
N VAL A 26 43.34 -44.25 27.83
CA VAL A 26 44.73 -43.98 28.25
C VAL A 26 44.70 -42.76 29.15
N LEU A 27 45.05 -42.97 30.42
CA LEU A 27 45.35 -41.94 31.40
C LEU A 27 46.87 -41.82 31.54
N PHE A 28 47.30 -40.57 31.78
CA PHE A 28 48.51 -40.05 32.44
C PHE A 28 49.40 -39.19 31.55
N ALA A 29 49.40 -37.86 31.77
CA ALA A 29 50.34 -37.23 32.71
C ALA A 29 50.31 -35.69 32.58
N CYS A 30 50.12 -35.04 33.74
CA CYS A 30 50.65 -33.76 34.19
C CYS A 30 51.31 -32.81 33.15
N GLY A 31 50.62 -31.71 32.87
CA GLY A 31 51.19 -30.46 32.39
C GLY A 31 50.27 -29.33 32.82
N ALA A 32 50.70 -28.54 33.80
CA ALA A 32 50.00 -27.33 34.21
C ALA A 32 50.40 -26.22 33.24
N GLU A 33 49.50 -25.83 32.34
CA GLU A 33 49.52 -24.51 31.71
C GLU A 33 48.15 -23.89 31.95
N GLU A 34 48.16 -22.89 32.81
CA GLU A 34 47.09 -21.92 33.00
C GLU A 34 46.99 -21.12 31.69
N GLU A 35 46.32 -21.69 30.69
CA GLU A 35 45.80 -20.88 29.59
C GLU A 35 44.67 -20.04 30.19
N ALA A 36 45.04 -18.80 30.55
CA ALA A 36 44.09 -17.71 30.65
C ALA A 36 43.31 -17.70 29.34
N ALA A 37 42.13 -18.32 29.35
CA ALA A 37 41.09 -18.08 28.38
C ALA A 37 40.80 -16.58 28.48
N SER A 38 41.48 -15.81 27.64
CA SER A 38 40.99 -14.52 27.21
C SER A 38 39.56 -14.76 26.77
N GLN A 39 38.62 -14.34 27.61
CA GLN A 39 37.33 -13.88 27.13
C GLN A 39 37.67 -12.80 26.10
N GLU A 40 37.83 -13.22 24.86
CA GLU A 40 37.51 -12.39 23.73
C GLU A 40 36.05 -12.04 23.97
N ASP A 41 35.85 -10.86 24.57
CA ASP A 41 34.60 -10.13 24.49
C ASP A 41 34.17 -10.26 23.04
N ASP A 42 33.13 -11.06 22.81
CA ASP A 42 32.37 -11.11 21.57
C ASP A 42 31.66 -9.75 21.45
N ALA A 43 32.48 -8.74 21.17
CA ALA A 43 32.09 -7.51 20.53
C ALA A 43 31.82 -7.83 19.06
N THR A 44 30.88 -8.76 18.82
CA THR A 44 29.86 -8.51 17.82
C THR A 44 29.21 -7.20 18.24
N SER A 45 29.81 -6.08 17.81
CA SER A 45 29.17 -4.79 17.75
C SER A 45 27.85 -5.03 17.04
N ALA A 46 26.78 -5.22 17.82
CA ALA A 46 25.47 -5.53 17.30
C ALA A 46 25.15 -4.38 16.36
N ARG A 47 25.27 -4.64 15.05
CA ARG A 47 25.12 -3.64 14.01
C ARG A 47 23.81 -2.91 14.30
N THR A 48 23.86 -1.58 14.35
CA THR A 48 22.65 -0.78 14.56
C THR A 48 21.59 -1.22 13.56
N GLN A 49 20.52 -1.81 14.07
CA GLN A 49 19.34 -2.17 13.29
C GLN A 49 18.46 -0.95 13.12
N TYR A 50 17.53 -1.02 12.18
CA TYR A 50 16.55 0.02 11.93
C TYR A 50 15.15 -0.59 12.03
N VAL A 51 14.24 0.16 12.64
CA VAL A 51 12.87 -0.24 12.92
C VAL A 51 11.92 0.88 12.56
N ASP A 52 10.64 0.55 12.38
CA ASP A 52 9.60 1.56 12.24
C ASP A 52 9.55 2.41 13.52
N ILE A 53 9.35 3.71 13.37
CA ILE A 53 9.32 4.63 14.50
C ILE A 53 8.21 4.27 15.49
N GLY A 54 7.05 3.79 15.05
CA GLY A 54 5.94 3.34 15.89
C GLY A 54 6.30 2.12 16.74
N GLN A 55 7.23 1.27 16.28
CA GLN A 55 7.78 0.18 17.08
C GLN A 55 8.79 0.68 18.12
N PHE A 56 9.49 1.79 17.84
CA PHE A 56 10.50 2.38 18.72
C PHE A 56 9.88 3.23 19.85
N VAL A 57 8.98 4.15 19.51
CA VAL A 57 8.36 5.06 20.47
C VAL A 57 7.42 4.34 21.44
N LYS A 58 7.16 4.96 22.59
CA LYS A 58 6.35 4.43 23.70
C LYS A 58 5.48 5.53 24.29
N ASP A 59 4.44 5.12 25.03
CA ASP A 59 3.59 5.99 25.83
C ASP A 59 3.06 7.21 25.03
N ALA A 60 3.31 8.43 25.52
CA ALA A 60 2.83 9.66 24.89
C ALA A 60 3.38 9.86 23.47
N ASP A 61 4.64 9.49 23.21
CA ASP A 61 5.23 9.60 21.87
C ASP A 61 4.60 8.59 20.90
N TYR A 62 4.14 7.44 21.39
CA TYR A 62 3.40 6.46 20.58
C TYR A 62 2.07 7.06 20.14
N GLU A 63 1.26 7.57 21.06
CA GLU A 63 -0.03 8.19 20.72
C GLU A 63 0.14 9.40 19.80
N ALA A 64 1.13 10.24 20.07
CA ALA A 64 1.44 11.40 19.24
C ALA A 64 1.89 11.01 17.82
N TRP A 65 2.65 9.92 17.66
CA TRP A 65 3.03 9.43 16.35
C TRP A 65 1.83 8.98 15.51
N PHE A 66 0.89 8.23 16.09
CA PHE A 66 -0.32 7.83 15.37
C PHE A 66 -1.27 8.99 15.11
N ALA A 67 -1.35 9.97 16.02
CA ALA A 67 -2.07 11.21 15.78
C ALA A 67 -1.46 12.00 14.62
N ALA A 68 -0.14 12.09 14.54
CA ALA A 68 0.55 12.74 13.42
C ALA A 68 0.25 12.04 12.09
N ARG A 69 0.32 10.70 12.04
CA ARG A 69 -0.03 9.93 10.83
C ARG A 69 -1.46 10.19 10.35
N ARG A 70 -2.44 10.13 11.24
CA ARG A 70 -3.84 10.44 10.89
C ARG A 70 -4.01 11.90 10.46
N GLY A 71 -3.32 12.83 11.12
CA GLY A 71 -3.36 14.24 10.77
C GLY A 71 -2.71 14.56 9.41
N LEU A 72 -1.67 13.82 9.01
CA LEU A 72 -1.08 13.92 7.68
C LEU A 72 -2.07 13.47 6.60
N GLU A 73 -2.69 12.31 6.80
CA GLU A 73 -3.69 11.75 5.89
C GLU A 73 -4.90 12.68 5.74
N GLN A 74 -5.54 13.05 6.86
CA GLN A 74 -6.67 13.98 6.86
C GLN A 74 -6.29 15.35 6.31
N GLY A 75 -5.11 15.85 6.67
CA GLY A 75 -4.58 17.10 6.16
C GLY A 75 -4.48 17.08 4.65
N PHE A 76 -3.90 16.02 4.08
CA PHE A 76 -3.78 15.84 2.64
C PHE A 76 -5.15 15.75 1.95
N ASP A 77 -6.06 14.92 2.46
CA ASP A 77 -7.40 14.76 1.89
C ASP A 77 -8.16 16.08 1.83
N ASN A 78 -8.04 16.92 2.87
CA ASN A 78 -8.67 18.23 2.93
C ASN A 78 -8.16 19.22 1.89
N ILE A 79 -6.90 19.08 1.45
CA ILE A 79 -6.29 20.04 0.52
C ILE A 79 -6.18 19.50 -0.91
N CYS A 80 -6.33 18.19 -1.12
CA CYS A 80 -5.95 17.59 -2.41
C CYS A 80 -6.75 18.21 -3.56
N GLY A 81 -8.07 18.32 -3.42
CA GLY A 81 -8.96 18.88 -4.45
C GLY A 81 -8.54 20.27 -4.96
N ASP A 82 -8.05 21.13 -4.07
CA ASP A 82 -7.68 22.51 -4.39
C ASP A 82 -6.23 22.67 -4.86
N THR A 83 -5.39 21.65 -4.70
CA THR A 83 -3.93 21.76 -4.90
C THR A 83 -3.40 20.66 -5.83
N PHE A 84 -3.26 19.44 -5.33
CA PHE A 84 -2.57 18.34 -6.00
C PHE A 84 -3.50 17.55 -6.94
N CYS A 85 -4.75 17.36 -6.56
CA CYS A 85 -5.76 16.62 -7.34
C CYS A 85 -6.31 17.42 -8.55
N GLY A 86 -5.83 18.64 -8.80
CA GLY A 86 -6.19 19.42 -9.98
C GLY A 86 -5.42 19.06 -11.26
N GLY A 87 -4.38 18.23 -11.16
CA GLY A 87 -3.53 17.80 -12.28
C GLY A 87 -3.98 16.50 -12.93
N ASP A 88 -3.02 15.76 -13.50
CA ASP A 88 -3.26 14.47 -14.19
C ASP A 88 -3.90 13.40 -13.29
N TRP A 89 -3.77 13.54 -11.96
CA TRP A 89 -4.25 12.59 -10.97
C TRP A 89 -5.33 13.23 -10.10
N SER A 90 -6.60 13.05 -10.47
CA SER A 90 -7.74 13.70 -9.79
C SER A 90 -8.26 12.98 -8.54
N ASN A 91 -7.60 11.90 -8.13
CA ASN A 91 -7.95 11.07 -6.98
C ASN A 91 -6.68 10.50 -6.32
N LEU A 92 -5.77 11.40 -5.95
CA LEU A 92 -4.61 11.01 -5.15
C LEU A 92 -5.07 10.67 -3.73
N TYR A 93 -4.59 9.54 -3.20
CA TYR A 93 -4.82 9.10 -1.83
C TYR A 93 -3.52 8.68 -1.16
N SER A 94 -3.43 8.94 0.14
CA SER A 94 -2.34 8.45 0.98
C SER A 94 -2.47 6.94 1.17
N LEU A 95 -1.39 6.18 0.91
CA LEU A 95 -1.32 4.76 1.24
C LEU A 95 -0.65 4.51 2.59
N GLY A 96 0.28 5.37 3.00
CA GLY A 96 0.94 5.20 4.29
C GLY A 96 2.19 6.03 4.47
N PHE A 97 2.40 6.45 5.72
CA PHE A 97 3.56 7.22 6.16
C PHE A 97 4.38 6.42 7.18
N THR A 98 5.63 6.13 6.82
CA THR A 98 6.55 5.31 7.62
C THR A 98 7.85 6.07 7.85
N CYS A 99 8.39 6.04 9.07
CA CYS A 99 9.74 6.56 9.35
C CYS A 99 10.62 5.46 9.93
N SER A 100 11.84 5.37 9.41
CA SER A 100 12.86 4.43 9.87
C SER A 100 13.77 5.11 10.90
N VAL A 101 13.96 4.46 12.05
CA VAL A 101 14.83 4.95 13.12
C VAL A 101 15.82 3.88 13.57
N SER A 102 16.99 4.28 14.04
CA SER A 102 17.95 3.36 14.63
C SER A 102 17.39 2.72 15.90
N SER A 103 17.47 1.41 16.05
CA SER A 103 16.86 0.68 17.18
C SER A 103 17.47 1.02 18.55
N LYS A 104 18.71 1.53 18.60
CA LYS A 104 19.40 1.81 19.87
C LYS A 104 19.15 3.21 20.43
N VAL A 105 19.12 4.22 19.56
CA VAL A 105 19.11 5.64 19.97
C VAL A 105 18.02 6.46 19.27
N GLY A 106 17.15 5.80 18.49
CA GLY A 106 16.03 6.46 17.82
C GLY A 106 16.42 7.50 16.78
N LYS A 107 17.67 7.53 16.28
CA LYS A 107 18.08 8.47 15.25
C LYS A 107 17.32 8.21 13.96
N VAL A 108 16.66 9.24 13.43
CA VAL A 108 15.88 9.13 12.20
C VAL A 108 16.81 8.95 11.00
N ARG A 109 16.42 8.03 10.11
CA ARG A 109 17.13 7.74 8.86
C ARG A 109 16.45 8.36 7.65
N GLU A 110 15.16 8.10 7.51
CA GLU A 110 14.31 8.52 6.40
C GLU A 110 12.84 8.36 6.82
N CYS A 111 11.98 9.18 6.25
CA CYS A 111 10.54 8.96 6.21
C CYS A 111 10.11 8.81 4.75
N LEU A 112 9.13 7.93 4.52
CA LEU A 112 8.54 7.69 3.22
C LEU A 112 7.03 7.83 3.36
N TRP A 113 6.46 8.75 2.59
CA TRP A 113 5.02 8.82 2.37
C TRP A 113 4.71 8.26 0.99
N THR A 114 3.87 7.23 0.95
CA THR A 114 3.40 6.63 -0.30
C THR A 114 2.00 7.11 -0.63
N PHE A 115 1.76 7.37 -1.91
CA PHE A 115 0.46 7.75 -2.45
C PHE A 115 0.16 6.92 -3.70
N ALA A 116 -1.12 6.87 -4.07
CA ALA A 116 -1.54 6.42 -5.39
C ALA A 116 -2.66 7.29 -5.95
N GLY A 117 -2.78 7.32 -7.27
CA GLY A 117 -3.92 7.88 -7.98
C GLY A 117 -4.24 7.06 -9.21
N SER A 118 -5.40 7.29 -9.81
CA SER A 118 -5.80 6.60 -11.03
C SER A 118 -6.39 7.53 -12.09
N GLN A 119 -6.21 7.13 -13.34
CA GLN A 119 -6.88 7.71 -14.49
C GLN A 119 -7.63 6.59 -15.22
N GLU A 120 -8.81 6.90 -15.72
CA GLU A 120 -9.65 5.94 -16.44
C GLU A 120 -10.14 6.54 -17.74
N GLN A 121 -10.24 5.69 -18.76
CA GLN A 121 -10.77 6.05 -20.07
C GLN A 121 -11.82 5.03 -20.49
N VAL A 122 -13.02 5.52 -20.81
CA VAL A 122 -14.07 4.71 -21.44
C VAL A 122 -13.80 4.62 -22.93
N ASP A 123 -13.85 3.41 -23.49
CA ASP A 123 -13.95 3.19 -24.92
C ASP A 123 -15.40 3.42 -25.37
N GLY A 124 -15.64 4.42 -26.22
CA GLY A 124 -17.00 4.82 -26.61
C GLY A 124 -17.73 3.77 -27.46
N GLN A 125 -17.03 2.86 -28.12
CA GLN A 125 -17.65 1.85 -28.98
C GLN A 125 -18.13 0.63 -28.19
N THR A 126 -17.35 0.22 -27.19
CA THR A 126 -17.54 -1.04 -26.46
C THR A 126 -18.00 -0.86 -25.02
N GLY A 127 -17.78 0.32 -24.44
CA GLY A 127 -17.99 0.59 -23.03
C GLY A 127 -16.91 0.02 -22.11
N ALA A 128 -15.84 -0.57 -22.65
CA ALA A 128 -14.72 -1.05 -21.83
C ALA A 128 -13.99 0.12 -21.16
N ILE A 129 -13.49 -0.10 -19.94
CA ILE A 129 -12.75 0.92 -19.18
C ILE A 129 -11.28 0.50 -19.10
N SER A 130 -10.42 1.33 -19.65
CA SER A 130 -8.97 1.23 -19.42
C SER A 130 -8.60 2.07 -18.21
N SER A 131 -7.66 1.59 -17.39
CA SER A 131 -7.17 2.32 -16.22
C SER A 131 -5.66 2.38 -16.19
N SER A 132 -5.16 3.46 -15.61
CA SER A 132 -3.74 3.67 -15.31
C SER A 132 -3.64 4.07 -13.85
N ILE A 133 -2.86 3.32 -13.06
CA ILE A 133 -2.67 3.57 -11.64
C ILE A 133 -1.22 3.99 -11.44
N GLY A 134 -1.02 5.18 -10.89
CA GLY A 134 0.29 5.76 -10.60
C GLY A 134 0.57 5.75 -9.10
N PHE A 135 1.81 5.48 -8.72
CA PHE A 135 2.28 5.52 -7.33
C PHE A 135 3.34 6.60 -7.13
N PHE A 136 3.41 7.16 -5.93
CA PHE A 136 4.37 8.21 -5.59
C PHE A 136 5.08 7.87 -4.28
N GLU A 137 6.40 8.05 -4.27
CA GLU A 137 7.25 7.80 -3.10
C GLU A 137 7.88 9.11 -2.61
N CYS A 138 7.16 9.85 -1.76
CA CYS A 138 7.62 11.13 -1.24
C CYS A 138 8.59 10.90 -0.08
N ARG A 139 9.89 11.00 -0.38
CA ARG A 139 10.98 10.71 0.55
C ARG A 139 11.42 11.97 1.28
N MET A 140 11.41 11.91 2.61
CA MET A 140 11.84 13.00 3.47
C MET A 140 12.99 12.53 4.36
N LYS A 141 13.97 13.40 4.58
CA LYS A 141 15.17 13.05 5.38
C LYS A 141 15.35 14.03 6.55
N PRO A 142 14.40 14.06 7.50
CA PRO A 142 14.59 14.85 8.70
C PRO A 142 15.76 14.30 9.53
N THR A 143 16.30 15.17 10.36
CA THR A 143 17.41 14.92 11.28
C THR A 143 16.88 14.77 12.71
N GLY A 144 17.76 14.44 13.65
CA GLY A 144 17.38 14.27 15.05
C GLY A 144 16.94 12.85 15.41
N ASN A 145 16.20 12.73 16.51
CA ASN A 145 15.73 11.47 17.07
C ASN A 145 14.20 11.35 16.99
N ALA A 146 13.68 10.15 17.25
CA ALA A 146 12.27 9.81 17.16
C ALA A 146 11.37 10.77 17.95
N SER A 147 11.65 11.02 19.23
CA SER A 147 10.86 11.93 20.06
C SER A 147 10.88 13.37 19.53
N ALA A 148 12.04 13.86 19.07
CA ALA A 148 12.13 15.20 18.46
C ALA A 148 11.31 15.28 17.17
N LEU A 149 11.30 14.23 16.36
CA LEU A 149 10.49 14.15 15.14
C LEU A 149 9.00 14.13 15.46
N VAL A 150 8.56 13.27 16.37
CA VAL A 150 7.14 13.15 16.77
C VAL A 150 6.61 14.48 17.30
N ASN A 151 7.38 15.14 18.17
CA ASN A 151 6.99 16.45 18.70
C ASN A 151 6.94 17.55 17.64
N ALA A 152 7.73 17.44 16.56
CA ALA A 152 7.76 18.45 15.52
C ALA A 152 6.48 18.46 14.66
N PHE A 153 5.76 17.33 14.53
CA PHE A 153 4.49 17.29 13.81
C PHE A 153 3.40 18.16 14.46
N GLY A 154 3.43 18.29 15.80
CA GLY A 154 2.48 19.13 16.52
C GLY A 154 1.01 18.80 16.22
N ALA A 155 0.18 19.83 16.22
CA ALA A 155 -1.26 19.70 15.96
C ALA A 155 -1.63 19.78 14.46
N ASP A 156 -0.73 20.29 13.62
CA ASP A 156 -0.89 20.41 12.18
C ASP A 156 0.29 19.72 11.48
N PRO A 157 0.23 18.39 11.31
CA PRO A 157 1.35 17.63 10.78
C PRO A 157 1.74 18.00 9.34
N LEU A 158 0.79 18.46 8.53
CA LEU A 158 1.04 18.79 7.13
C LEU A 158 1.85 20.08 6.97
N HIS A 159 1.61 21.05 7.85
CA HIS A 159 2.37 22.30 7.92
C HIS A 159 3.54 22.26 8.92
N ALA A 160 3.93 21.07 9.36
CA ALA A 160 5.01 20.90 10.32
C ALA A 160 6.39 21.15 9.69
N GLN A 161 7.22 21.96 10.35
CA GLN A 161 8.64 22.11 10.04
C GLN A 161 9.45 20.99 10.71
N LEU A 162 9.75 19.92 9.96
CA LEU A 162 10.52 18.80 10.51
C LEU A 162 11.99 19.17 10.72
N PRO A 163 12.68 18.61 11.73
CA PRO A 163 14.04 19.00 12.05
C PRO A 163 15.00 18.75 10.89
N GLY A 164 15.71 19.77 10.42
CA GLY A 164 16.71 19.66 9.35
C GLY A 164 16.14 19.44 7.94
N LEU A 165 14.83 19.44 7.78
CA LEU A 165 14.16 19.57 6.48
C LEU A 165 14.15 21.05 6.07
N GLN A 166 14.14 21.35 4.78
CA GLN A 166 13.88 22.69 4.27
C GLN A 166 12.39 22.79 3.92
N GLY A 167 11.68 23.78 4.47
CA GLY A 167 10.23 23.91 4.29
C GLY A 167 9.44 22.92 5.14
N GLU A 168 8.12 22.96 4.99
CA GLU A 168 7.16 22.13 5.70
C GLU A 168 7.01 20.75 5.05
N VAL A 169 6.25 19.86 5.67
CA VAL A 169 5.90 18.56 5.08
C VAL A 169 5.16 18.74 3.75
N TYR A 170 4.23 19.70 3.69
CA TYR A 170 3.50 20.10 2.48
C TYR A 170 4.45 20.40 1.30
N ASP A 171 5.52 21.15 1.55
CA ASP A 171 6.47 21.56 0.50
C ASP A 171 7.18 20.36 -0.15
N GLN A 172 7.31 19.24 0.57
CA GLN A 172 7.95 18.03 0.05
C GLN A 172 7.07 17.27 -0.95
N LEU A 173 5.77 17.58 -1.03
CA LEU A 173 4.83 16.85 -1.88
C LEU A 173 4.83 17.34 -3.33
N TYR A 174 5.19 18.61 -3.58
CA TYR A 174 5.07 19.22 -4.91
C TYR A 174 5.92 18.48 -5.96
N ASP A 175 7.24 18.42 -5.76
CA ASP A 175 8.16 17.74 -6.68
C ASP A 175 7.93 16.21 -6.73
N CYS A 176 7.36 15.65 -5.65
CA CYS A 176 7.10 14.22 -5.56
C CYS A 176 6.05 13.76 -6.58
N PHE A 177 4.98 14.53 -6.77
CA PHE A 177 3.88 14.15 -7.66
C PHE A 177 4.19 14.30 -9.16
N GLU A 178 5.32 14.89 -9.53
CA GLU A 178 5.74 14.98 -10.93
C GLU A 178 6.15 13.62 -11.54
N ASN A 179 6.46 12.63 -10.70
CA ASN A 179 7.10 11.38 -11.13
C ASN A 179 6.29 10.14 -10.73
N ALA A 180 5.15 9.91 -11.38
CA ALA A 180 4.35 8.72 -11.16
C ALA A 180 5.11 7.43 -11.52
N ILE A 181 5.11 6.47 -10.60
CA ILE A 181 5.71 5.14 -10.75
C ILE A 181 4.61 4.17 -11.20
N GLY A 182 4.89 3.37 -12.23
CA GLY A 182 4.00 2.28 -12.67
C GLY A 182 2.84 2.70 -13.59
N ALA A 183 2.54 4.00 -13.69
CA ALA A 183 1.51 4.53 -14.58
C ALA A 183 1.76 4.12 -16.04
N GLN A 184 0.70 3.67 -16.71
CA GLN A 184 0.72 3.33 -18.13
C GLN A 184 -0.04 4.39 -18.95
N PRO A 185 0.36 4.67 -20.20
CA PRO A 185 -0.44 5.51 -21.08
C PRO A 185 -1.84 4.90 -21.29
N LEU A 186 -2.87 5.73 -21.16
CA LEU A 186 -4.23 5.34 -21.54
C LEU A 186 -4.37 5.30 -23.07
N PRO A 187 -5.28 4.47 -23.61
CA PRO A 187 -5.61 4.51 -25.03
C PRO A 187 -6.20 5.86 -25.42
N GLU A 188 -6.13 6.18 -26.71
CA GLU A 188 -6.79 7.36 -27.24
C GLU A 188 -8.31 7.25 -27.06
N TYR A 189 -8.94 8.41 -26.85
CA TYR A 189 -10.40 8.51 -26.79
C TYR A 189 -11.05 7.98 -28.08
N THR A 190 -12.09 7.17 -27.92
CA THR A 190 -12.90 6.66 -29.02
C THR A 190 -14.34 7.18 -28.90
N GLU A 191 -14.86 7.77 -29.98
CA GLU A 191 -16.28 8.15 -30.06
C GLU A 191 -17.18 6.92 -30.22
N GLY A 192 -18.34 6.95 -29.59
CA GLY A 192 -19.39 5.94 -29.76
C GLY A 192 -20.59 6.17 -28.85
N THR A 193 -21.35 5.11 -28.57
CA THR A 193 -22.57 5.17 -27.75
C THR A 193 -22.31 5.15 -26.26
N TYR A 194 -21.13 4.71 -25.82
CA TYR A 194 -20.77 4.63 -24.41
C TYR A 194 -20.02 5.88 -23.95
N ALA A 195 -20.29 6.30 -22.72
CA ALA A 195 -19.56 7.35 -22.00
C ALA A 195 -19.49 7.01 -20.51
N ASP A 196 -18.71 7.76 -19.74
CA ASP A 196 -18.71 7.64 -18.28
C ASP A 196 -20.09 8.02 -17.74
N VAL A 197 -20.60 7.26 -16.77
CA VAL A 197 -21.89 7.54 -16.11
C VAL A 197 -21.96 8.99 -15.63
N LEU A 198 -20.93 9.47 -14.90
CA LEU A 198 -20.91 10.82 -14.31
C LEU A 198 -20.88 11.93 -15.36
N ASP A 199 -20.47 11.64 -16.59
CA ASP A 199 -20.47 12.62 -17.69
C ASP A 199 -21.85 12.76 -18.35
N VAL A 200 -22.73 11.76 -18.23
CA VAL A 200 -24.01 11.71 -18.95
C VAL A 200 -25.25 11.76 -18.08
N VAL A 201 -25.20 11.28 -16.84
CA VAL A 201 -26.36 11.37 -15.93
C VAL A 201 -26.50 12.77 -15.35
N GLN A 202 -27.73 13.17 -15.03
CA GLN A 202 -28.04 14.51 -14.53
C GLN A 202 -29.08 14.45 -13.40
N GLY A 203 -29.20 15.55 -12.65
CA GLY A 203 -30.17 15.70 -11.58
C GLY A 203 -30.03 14.62 -10.51
N ASP A 204 -31.15 14.08 -10.04
CA ASP A 204 -31.18 13.13 -8.92
C ASP A 204 -30.33 11.87 -9.18
N VAL A 205 -30.25 11.40 -10.43
CA VAL A 205 -29.46 10.20 -10.77
C VAL A 205 -27.96 10.46 -10.60
N TYR A 206 -27.49 11.67 -10.95
CA TYR A 206 -26.11 12.07 -10.73
C TYR A 206 -25.77 12.06 -9.24
N GLU A 207 -26.59 12.73 -8.43
CA GLU A 207 -26.36 12.83 -6.98
C GLU A 207 -26.40 11.46 -6.29
N GLN A 208 -27.35 10.60 -6.68
CA GLN A 208 -27.45 9.24 -6.16
C GLN A 208 -26.24 8.40 -6.53
N PHE A 209 -25.82 8.43 -7.81
CA PHE A 209 -24.67 7.65 -8.26
C PHE A 209 -23.36 8.14 -7.65
N PHE A 210 -23.15 9.45 -7.61
CA PHE A 210 -21.99 10.07 -6.96
C PHE A 210 -21.92 9.72 -5.47
N SER A 211 -23.05 9.84 -4.76
CA SER A 211 -23.11 9.47 -3.33
C SER A 211 -22.86 7.97 -3.14
N ALA A 212 -23.42 7.13 -4.00
CA ALA A 212 -23.26 5.69 -3.95
C ALA A 212 -21.80 5.24 -4.14
N THR A 213 -21.07 5.80 -5.11
CA THR A 213 -19.65 5.48 -5.30
C THR A 213 -18.80 5.97 -4.13
N HIS A 214 -19.13 7.13 -3.56
CA HIS A 214 -18.48 7.63 -2.34
C HIS A 214 -18.75 6.72 -1.12
N ASN A 215 -19.99 6.27 -0.93
CA ASN A 215 -20.34 5.34 0.14
C ASN A 215 -19.65 3.99 -0.02
N ALA A 216 -19.52 3.49 -1.26
CA ALA A 216 -18.78 2.27 -1.54
C ALA A 216 -17.29 2.41 -1.19
N HIS A 217 -16.69 3.57 -1.46
CA HIS A 217 -15.33 3.89 -1.03
C HIS A 217 -15.19 3.88 0.49
N GLN A 218 -16.06 4.61 1.23
CA GLN A 218 -16.00 4.61 2.70
C GLN A 218 -16.21 3.21 3.29
N ALA A 219 -17.16 2.46 2.74
CA ALA A 219 -17.41 1.09 3.18
C ALA A 219 -16.24 0.15 2.88
N PHE A 220 -15.43 0.41 1.84
CA PHE A 220 -14.19 -0.33 1.60
C PHE A 220 -13.20 -0.13 2.74
N ASP A 221 -13.00 1.12 3.17
CA ASP A 221 -12.07 1.46 4.24
C ASP A 221 -12.47 0.78 5.56
N ASP A 222 -13.78 0.69 5.84
CA ASP A 222 -14.31 0.00 7.02
C ASP A 222 -14.07 -1.52 7.01
N VAL A 223 -14.17 -2.18 5.84
CA VAL A 223 -14.03 -3.65 5.74
C VAL A 223 -12.61 -4.10 5.43
N CYS A 224 -11.73 -3.21 4.96
CA CYS A 224 -10.42 -3.62 4.47
C CYS A 224 -9.63 -4.33 5.55
N GLY A 225 -9.54 -3.74 6.75
CA GLY A 225 -8.76 -4.27 7.87
C GLY A 225 -9.05 -5.74 8.21
N ASP A 226 -10.32 -6.15 8.11
CA ASP A 226 -10.79 -7.47 8.53
C ASP A 226 -10.91 -8.48 7.37
N THR A 227 -10.83 -8.02 6.11
CA THR A 227 -11.13 -8.86 4.94
C THR A 227 -10.01 -8.87 3.91
N PHE A 228 -9.57 -7.69 3.45
CA PHE A 228 -8.68 -7.57 2.29
C PHE A 228 -7.24 -7.19 2.67
N CYS A 229 -7.07 -6.39 3.72
CA CYS A 229 -5.80 -5.86 4.19
C CYS A 229 -4.96 -6.87 5.01
N GLU A 230 -5.42 -8.12 5.18
CA GLU A 230 -4.67 -9.22 5.84
C GLU A 230 -3.70 -9.95 4.89
N GLY A 231 -3.64 -9.55 3.62
CA GLY A 231 -2.86 -10.20 2.56
C GLY A 231 -1.39 -9.75 2.44
N GLU A 232 -0.85 -9.84 1.21
CA GLU A 232 0.52 -9.43 0.89
C GLU A 232 0.75 -7.91 1.08
N TYR A 233 -0.30 -7.12 0.92
CA TYR A 233 -0.28 -5.66 1.06
C TYR A 233 -1.12 -5.26 2.27
N THR A 234 -0.48 -4.55 3.21
CA THR A 234 -1.16 -4.11 4.45
C THR A 234 -1.87 -2.77 4.29
N ASN A 235 -1.54 -2.02 3.23
CA ASN A 235 -2.21 -0.77 2.91
C ASN A 235 -2.90 -0.94 1.55
N LEU A 236 -4.19 -1.23 1.55
CA LEU A 236 -5.02 -1.17 0.35
C LEU A 236 -5.88 0.08 0.44
N GLN A 237 -5.95 0.82 -0.67
CA GLN A 237 -6.74 2.04 -0.78
C GLN A 237 -7.65 1.94 -2.00
N SER A 238 -8.94 2.15 -1.79
CA SER A 238 -9.88 2.36 -2.88
C SER A 238 -9.54 3.67 -3.58
N LEU A 239 -9.45 3.68 -4.91
CA LEU A 239 -9.16 4.90 -5.69
C LEU A 239 -10.39 5.42 -6.40
N ARG A 240 -11.04 4.61 -7.25
CA ARG A 240 -12.26 5.04 -7.96
C ARG A 240 -13.07 3.86 -8.46
N LEU A 241 -14.38 3.96 -8.28
CA LEU A 241 -15.36 3.14 -9.00
C LEU A 241 -15.89 3.94 -10.19
N ARG A 242 -15.57 3.50 -11.40
CA ARG A 242 -16.03 4.08 -12.67
C ARG A 242 -16.96 3.10 -13.37
N CYS A 243 -17.96 3.63 -14.04
CA CYS A 243 -18.87 2.84 -14.87
C CYS A 243 -19.11 3.55 -16.20
N SER A 244 -19.20 2.79 -17.28
CA SER A 244 -19.67 3.29 -18.57
C SER A 244 -21.17 3.04 -18.74
N GLN A 245 -21.82 3.87 -19.54
CA GLN A 245 -23.24 3.77 -19.86
C GLN A 245 -23.47 4.09 -21.33
N ASN A 246 -24.35 3.35 -21.99
CA ASN A 246 -24.77 3.65 -23.35
C ASN A 246 -25.87 4.72 -23.43
N ASP A 247 -26.22 5.14 -24.64
CA ASP A 247 -27.26 6.13 -24.94
C ASP A 247 -28.69 5.65 -24.61
N GLN A 248 -28.90 4.36 -24.35
CA GLN A 248 -30.16 3.82 -23.80
C GLN A 248 -30.18 3.75 -22.26
N GLY A 249 -29.11 4.18 -21.58
CA GLY A 249 -29.04 4.18 -20.12
C GLY A 249 -28.56 2.86 -19.50
N ALA A 250 -28.17 1.87 -20.30
CA ALA A 250 -27.65 0.61 -19.79
C ALA A 250 -26.16 0.72 -19.48
N LEU A 251 -25.75 0.16 -18.33
CA LEU A 251 -24.35 0.06 -17.94
C LEU A 251 -23.58 -0.87 -18.89
N GLY A 252 -22.38 -0.46 -19.27
CA GLY A 252 -21.41 -1.25 -20.01
C GLY A 252 -20.50 -2.02 -19.04
N GLU A 253 -19.32 -1.46 -18.76
CA GLU A 253 -18.38 -2.00 -17.78
C GLU A 253 -18.37 -1.11 -16.54
N CYS A 254 -18.28 -1.73 -15.36
CA CYS A 254 -17.89 -1.06 -14.13
C CYS A 254 -16.54 -1.59 -13.66
N LEU A 255 -15.62 -0.68 -13.39
CA LEU A 255 -14.25 -0.96 -12.98
C LEU A 255 -13.95 -0.21 -11.68
N TRP A 256 -13.46 -0.93 -10.69
CA TRP A 256 -12.97 -0.36 -9.44
C TRP A 256 -11.45 -0.44 -9.39
N THR A 257 -10.78 0.71 -9.36
CA THR A 257 -9.34 0.80 -9.18
C THR A 257 -8.99 0.82 -7.68
N ILE A 258 -8.03 -0.02 -7.29
CA ILE A 258 -7.51 -0.14 -5.92
C ILE A 258 -5.98 -0.14 -6.00
N ALA A 259 -5.35 0.50 -5.03
CA ALA A 259 -3.89 0.53 -4.89
C ALA A 259 -3.45 -0.15 -3.59
N GLY A 260 -2.47 -1.05 -3.70
CA GLY A 260 -1.80 -1.67 -2.58
C GLY A 260 -0.38 -1.13 -2.36
N SER A 261 0.05 -1.02 -1.11
CA SER A 261 1.46 -0.87 -0.76
C SER A 261 1.89 -1.68 0.48
N ASP A 262 3.15 -2.05 0.50
CA ASP A 262 3.86 -2.57 1.66
C ASP A 262 5.24 -1.90 1.76
N THR A 263 5.52 -1.25 2.89
CA THR A 263 6.78 -0.52 3.10
C THR A 263 7.67 -1.27 4.08
N ARG A 264 8.88 -1.61 3.63
CA ARG A 264 9.88 -2.33 4.43
C ARG A 264 11.15 -1.53 4.65
N ILE A 265 11.80 -1.78 5.79
CA ILE A 265 13.07 -1.16 6.17
C ILE A 265 14.23 -2.11 5.82
N ASP A 266 15.18 -1.65 5.00
CA ASP A 266 16.38 -2.43 4.69
C ASP A 266 17.40 -2.44 5.86
N SER A 267 18.43 -3.28 5.76
CA SER A 267 19.48 -3.40 6.80
C SER A 267 20.30 -2.13 7.05
N ARG A 268 20.14 -1.08 6.23
CA ARG A 268 20.79 0.24 6.36
C ARG A 268 19.78 1.33 6.74
N GLY A 269 18.53 0.95 7.00
CA GLY A 269 17.45 1.84 7.41
C GLY A 269 16.76 2.57 6.28
N TRP A 270 17.00 2.21 5.01
CA TRP A 270 16.28 2.82 3.89
C TRP A 270 14.91 2.17 3.72
N LEU A 271 13.91 2.98 3.41
CA LEU A 271 12.55 2.53 3.17
C LEU A 271 12.39 2.10 1.71
N LYS A 272 11.80 0.93 1.50
CA LYS A 272 11.44 0.40 0.18
C LYS A 272 9.94 0.11 0.18
N SER A 273 9.20 0.70 -0.76
CA SER A 273 7.82 0.32 -0.99
C SER A 273 7.73 -0.76 -2.07
N THR A 274 6.84 -1.72 -1.87
CA THR A 274 6.31 -2.57 -2.94
C THR A 274 4.88 -2.10 -3.18
N VAL A 275 4.52 -1.89 -4.45
CA VAL A 275 3.20 -1.37 -4.82
C VAL A 275 2.47 -2.35 -5.75
N ALA A 276 1.15 -2.38 -5.68
CA ALA A 276 0.31 -3.22 -6.52
C ALA A 276 -0.91 -2.45 -7.04
N PRO A 277 -1.06 -2.32 -8.37
CA PRO A 277 -2.27 -1.80 -8.98
C PRO A 277 -3.31 -2.91 -9.18
N PHE A 278 -4.57 -2.65 -8.85
CA PHE A 278 -5.68 -3.56 -9.09
C PHE A 278 -6.79 -2.84 -9.87
N SER A 279 -7.26 -3.47 -10.94
CA SER A 279 -8.36 -2.97 -11.78
C SER A 279 -9.48 -4.02 -11.79
N CYS A 280 -10.37 -3.92 -10.80
CA CYS A 280 -11.36 -4.95 -10.50
C CYS A 280 -12.65 -4.73 -11.27
N LYS A 281 -13.03 -5.70 -12.11
CA LYS A 281 -14.32 -5.65 -12.81
C LYS A 281 -15.46 -5.95 -11.85
N ILE A 282 -16.44 -5.06 -11.79
CA ILE A 282 -17.62 -5.20 -10.94
C ILE A 282 -18.75 -5.76 -11.82
N PRO A 283 -19.25 -6.99 -11.53
CA PRO A 283 -20.24 -7.65 -12.37
C PRO A 283 -21.62 -7.06 -12.10
N VAL A 284 -21.99 -6.06 -12.89
CA VAL A 284 -23.31 -5.41 -12.84
C VAL A 284 -23.95 -5.38 -14.21
N SER A 285 -25.28 -5.38 -14.24
CA SER A 285 -26.07 -5.00 -15.41
C SER A 285 -27.32 -4.25 -14.95
N GLY A 286 -27.91 -3.47 -15.85
CA GLY A 286 -29.00 -2.54 -15.50
C GLY A 286 -28.56 -1.11 -15.77
N THR A 287 -29.02 -0.17 -14.94
CA THR A 287 -28.80 1.27 -15.08
C THR A 287 -27.93 1.83 -13.96
N ALA A 288 -27.44 3.06 -14.11
CA ALA A 288 -26.75 3.78 -13.04
C ALA A 288 -27.62 3.91 -11.77
N ALA A 289 -28.93 4.10 -11.92
CA ALA A 289 -29.85 4.19 -10.79
C ALA A 289 -29.97 2.85 -10.03
N ASP A 290 -29.98 1.72 -10.74
CA ASP A 290 -30.01 0.39 -10.11
C ASP A 290 -28.75 0.15 -9.27
N LEU A 291 -27.57 0.52 -9.81
CA LEU A 291 -26.31 0.40 -9.08
C LEU A 291 -26.25 1.36 -7.88
N ALA A 292 -26.69 2.61 -8.06
CA ALA A 292 -26.74 3.59 -6.98
C ALA A 292 -27.63 3.12 -5.82
N ALA A 293 -28.78 2.53 -6.12
CA ALA A 293 -29.67 1.97 -5.10
C ALA A 293 -28.99 0.80 -4.34
N ALA A 294 -28.31 -0.11 -5.05
CA ALA A 294 -27.61 -1.24 -4.42
C ALA A 294 -26.46 -0.81 -3.49
N LEU A 295 -25.80 0.31 -3.81
CA LEU A 295 -24.69 0.88 -3.06
C LEU A 295 -25.12 1.97 -2.05
N SER A 296 -26.42 2.22 -1.92
CA SER A 296 -26.93 3.17 -0.92
C SER A 296 -26.72 2.62 0.51
N PRO A 297 -26.50 3.47 1.52
CA PRO A 297 -26.28 3.02 2.89
C PRO A 297 -27.56 2.42 3.51
N GLU A 298 -28.74 2.79 3.00
CA GLU A 298 -30.06 2.44 3.53
C GLU A 298 -30.47 0.99 3.19
N ASP A 299 -29.92 0.00 3.89
CA ASP A 299 -30.57 -1.31 3.98
C ASP A 299 -30.48 -1.91 5.39
N ASN A 300 -31.65 -2.28 5.92
CA ASN A 300 -31.88 -2.70 7.31
C ASN A 300 -31.48 -4.18 7.54
N GLY A 301 -30.21 -4.51 7.30
CA GLY A 301 -29.62 -5.72 7.88
C GLY A 301 -28.47 -6.39 7.13
N THR A 302 -28.24 -6.07 5.84
CA THR A 302 -27.14 -6.66 5.07
C THR A 302 -26.04 -5.63 4.82
N PRO A 303 -24.77 -5.89 5.21
CA PRO A 303 -23.64 -5.01 4.91
C PRO A 303 -23.51 -4.76 3.40
N LEU A 304 -23.15 -3.54 3.01
CA LEU A 304 -23.06 -3.11 1.60
C LEU A 304 -22.26 -4.10 0.73
N PHE A 305 -21.14 -4.61 1.25
CA PHE A 305 -20.24 -5.52 0.53
C PHE A 305 -20.79 -6.94 0.34
N GLU A 306 -21.83 -7.33 1.09
CA GLU A 306 -22.47 -8.64 1.00
C GLU A 306 -23.72 -8.64 0.11
N ARG A 307 -24.23 -7.46 -0.25
CA ARG A 307 -25.43 -7.32 -1.09
C ARG A 307 -25.13 -7.75 -2.52
N LYS A 308 -26.09 -8.44 -3.14
CA LYS A 308 -25.99 -8.82 -4.55
C LYS A 308 -26.13 -7.61 -5.46
N LEU A 309 -25.24 -7.55 -6.44
CA LEU A 309 -25.17 -6.47 -7.42
C LEU A 309 -26.30 -6.61 -8.45
N PRO A 310 -26.81 -5.48 -8.99
CA PRO A 310 -27.86 -5.51 -10.01
C PRO A 310 -27.52 -6.43 -11.19
N GLY A 311 -28.46 -7.33 -11.49
CA GLY A 311 -28.33 -8.30 -12.58
C GLY A 311 -27.19 -9.31 -12.43
N SER A 312 -26.69 -9.51 -11.20
CA SER A 312 -25.63 -10.46 -10.87
C SER A 312 -25.98 -11.27 -9.62
N ASN A 313 -25.41 -12.47 -9.51
CA ASN A 313 -25.47 -13.28 -8.29
C ASN A 313 -24.25 -13.05 -7.39
N GLU A 314 -23.44 -12.03 -7.66
CA GLU A 314 -22.23 -11.70 -6.93
C GLU A 314 -22.39 -10.39 -6.15
N SER A 315 -21.69 -10.28 -5.03
CA SER A 315 -21.55 -9.04 -4.27
C SER A 315 -20.23 -8.34 -4.58
N LEU A 316 -20.00 -7.17 -3.97
CA LEU A 316 -18.69 -6.51 -4.02
C LEU A 316 -17.60 -7.37 -3.36
N ASN A 317 -17.90 -8.05 -2.24
CA ASN A 317 -16.97 -9.01 -1.64
C ASN A 317 -16.57 -10.12 -2.60
N ASP A 318 -17.54 -10.72 -3.30
CA ASP A 318 -17.27 -11.79 -4.28
C ASP A 318 -16.35 -11.29 -5.40
N ALA A 319 -16.60 -10.08 -5.92
CA ALA A 319 -15.83 -9.50 -7.02
C ALA A 319 -14.42 -9.08 -6.60
N LEU A 320 -14.29 -8.37 -5.48
CA LEU A 320 -13.01 -7.87 -4.97
C LEU A 320 -12.13 -8.99 -4.42
N GLY A 321 -12.70 -9.97 -3.72
CA GLY A 321 -11.94 -11.10 -3.17
C GLY A 321 -11.32 -12.04 -4.22
N ARG A 322 -11.71 -11.93 -5.50
CA ARG A 322 -11.03 -12.61 -6.61
C ARG A 322 -10.00 -11.75 -7.32
N CYS A 323 -10.11 -10.43 -7.18
CA CYS A 323 -9.28 -9.46 -7.85
C CYS A 323 -8.03 -9.12 -7.04
N LEU A 324 -8.21 -8.94 -5.72
CA LEU A 324 -7.19 -8.67 -4.72
C LEU A 324 -6.52 -9.98 -4.28
#